data_AF-A0A7R9LPH0-F1
#
_entry.id   AF-A0A7R9LPH0-F1
#
_cell.length_a   1.000
_cell.length_b   1.000
_cell.length_c   1.000
_cell.angle_alpha   90.00
_cell.angle_beta   90.00
_cell.angle_gamma   90.00
#
_symmetry.space_group_name_H-M   'P 1'
#
loop_
_entity.id
_entity.type
_entity.pdbx_description
1 polymer ?
#
loop_
_entity_poly.entity_id
_entity_poly.type
_entity_poly.pdbx_seq_one_letter_code
_entity_poly.pdbx_strand_id
1 'polypeptide(L)'
;MLAVTLGHYRAARHLLRHNANVNIEDSLGFNVLHEAVSSNDPEFIREVLERRDWQRYTSRVDGIPVLLKKICDTPDFYVEMKWEFTSWVPLVTRMCPSDTYKIYKSRSSVRIDTTLVGFDQTSNWQRGNRSYIFTGTENGAVFMEVDHDNKQVIVETMKMMSADNEDAIEMLKPSDELVNARLTTPTSTTFIDTDKIHFERSKAGIYGFRTDKSETINGHESKVFCAQNVEVVTKTRTEHLSAEDKERHNSAAANRLAPLQSLLGMTEIEDKAPTPPPLDSDAGIDQTVDQRNRFNITAVQ
;
A
#
# COMPACT_ATOMS: atom_id res chain seq x y z
N MET A 1 19.20 5.49 9.84
CA MET A 1 19.36 5.91 8.44
C MET A 1 20.82 6.19 8.10
N LEU A 2 21.40 7.34 8.47
CA LEU A 2 22.76 7.74 8.07
C LEU A 2 23.86 6.68 8.33
N ALA A 3 23.87 6.05 9.50
CA ALA A 3 24.85 5.00 9.81
C ALA A 3 24.77 3.79 8.87
N VAL A 4 23.58 3.46 8.36
CA VAL A 4 23.38 2.35 7.42
C VAL A 4 23.83 2.76 6.03
N THR A 5 23.39 3.94 5.56
CA THR A 5 23.77 4.49 4.24
C THR A 5 25.28 4.67 4.08
N LEU A 6 26.01 4.99 5.16
CA LEU A 6 27.47 5.10 5.16
C LEU A 6 28.21 3.76 5.38
N GLY A 7 27.50 2.64 5.49
CA GLY A 7 28.09 1.32 5.74
C GLY A 7 28.65 1.12 7.16
N HIS A 8 28.29 1.98 8.11
CA HIS A 8 28.71 1.89 9.52
C HIS A 8 27.82 0.93 10.31
N TYR A 9 27.74 -0.33 9.90
CA TYR A 9 26.79 -1.32 10.45
C TYR A 9 26.98 -1.56 11.95
N ARG A 10 28.21 -1.53 12.49
CA ARG A 10 28.44 -1.66 13.94
C ARG A 10 27.78 -0.52 14.74
N ALA A 11 27.86 0.70 14.23
CA ALA A 11 27.20 1.85 14.84
C ALA A 11 25.67 1.73 14.69
N ALA A 12 25.19 1.30 13.53
CA ALA A 12 23.76 1.05 13.31
C ALA A 12 23.21 0.01 14.29
N ARG A 13 23.88 -1.14 14.47
CA ARG A 13 23.49 -2.17 15.44
C ARG A 13 23.47 -1.64 16.88
N HIS A 14 24.42 -0.77 17.25
CA HIS A 14 24.40 -0.10 18.55
C HIS A 14 23.17 0.81 18.72
N LEU A 15 22.81 1.59 17.69
CA LEU A 15 21.60 2.43 17.69
C LEU A 15 20.31 1.59 17.78
N LEU A 16 20.23 0.45 17.08
CA LEU A 16 19.08 -0.46 17.13
C LEU A 16 18.84 -0.98 18.56
N ARG A 17 19.92 -1.33 19.28
CA ARG A 17 19.86 -1.75 20.70
C ARG A 17 19.35 -0.67 21.64
N HIS A 18 19.45 0.60 21.25
CA HIS A 18 18.93 1.76 21.98
C HIS A 18 17.62 2.31 21.40
N ASN A 19 16.79 1.42 20.82
CA ASN A 19 15.43 1.74 20.35
C ASN A 19 15.38 2.82 19.25
N ALA A 20 16.42 2.97 18.44
CA ALA A 20 16.37 3.87 17.29
C ALA A 20 15.18 3.53 16.37
N ASN A 21 14.43 4.55 15.94
CA ASN A 21 13.31 4.38 15.03
C ASN A 21 13.81 3.96 13.63
N VAL A 22 13.37 2.80 13.15
CA VAL A 22 13.74 2.26 11.83
C VAL A 22 12.74 2.60 10.73
N ASN A 23 11.60 3.19 11.08
CA ASN A 23 10.59 3.66 10.14
C ASN A 23 10.88 5.06 9.59
N ILE A 24 12.04 5.65 9.91
CA ILE A 24 12.47 6.93 9.34
C ILE A 24 12.80 6.73 7.87
N GLU A 25 12.30 7.61 7.02
CA GLU A 25 12.53 7.64 5.59
C GLU A 25 13.52 8.74 5.19
N ASP A 26 14.25 8.53 4.09
CA ASP A 26 15.02 9.59 3.43
C ASP A 26 14.14 10.49 2.56
N SER A 27 14.77 11.45 1.87
CA SER A 27 14.10 12.35 0.91
C SER A 27 13.50 11.62 -0.29
N LEU A 28 13.85 10.35 -0.52
CA LEU A 28 13.34 9.53 -1.60
C LEU A 28 12.19 8.62 -1.15
N GLY A 29 11.91 8.51 0.15
CA GLY A 29 10.88 7.63 0.71
C GLY A 29 11.37 6.22 1.03
N PHE A 30 12.69 6.00 1.09
CA PHE A 30 13.29 4.73 1.51
C PHE A 30 13.58 4.75 3.01
N ASN A 31 13.17 3.69 3.72
CA ASN A 31 13.39 3.56 5.16
C ASN A 31 14.71 2.82 5.48
N VAL A 32 15.00 2.67 6.77
CA VAL A 32 16.24 2.02 7.24
C VAL A 32 16.36 0.57 6.77
N LEU A 33 15.25 -0.16 6.63
CA LEU A 33 15.27 -1.52 6.10
C LEU A 33 15.65 -1.54 4.62
N HIS A 34 15.11 -0.61 3.82
CA HIS A 34 15.45 -0.51 2.40
C HIS A 34 16.97 -0.31 2.22
N GLU A 35 17.59 0.56 3.01
CA GLU A 35 19.04 0.73 3.01
C GLU A 35 19.81 -0.49 3.54
N ALA A 36 19.25 -1.19 4.54
CA ALA A 36 19.88 -2.37 5.10
C ALA A 36 19.93 -3.52 4.09
N VAL A 37 18.97 -3.63 3.17
CA VAL A 37 18.99 -4.63 2.10
C VAL A 37 20.21 -4.45 1.19
N SER A 38 20.62 -3.20 0.92
CA SER A 38 21.84 -2.91 0.15
C SER A 38 23.13 -3.36 0.83
N SER A 39 23.11 -3.70 2.13
CA SER A 39 24.29 -4.25 2.83
C SER A 39 24.60 -5.71 2.45
N ASN A 40 23.62 -6.44 1.90
CA ASN A 40 23.70 -7.87 1.63
C ASN A 40 24.15 -8.72 2.85
N ASP A 41 23.86 -8.24 4.07
CA ASP A 41 24.12 -8.89 5.36
C ASP A 41 22.78 -9.42 5.92
N PRO A 42 22.48 -10.73 5.79
CA PRO A 42 21.22 -11.32 6.23
C PRO A 42 20.96 -11.11 7.73
N GLU A 43 22.00 -11.20 8.56
CA GLU A 43 21.91 -11.00 10.01
C GLU A 43 21.57 -9.55 10.35
N PHE A 44 22.13 -8.58 9.63
CA PHE A 44 21.78 -7.18 9.84
C PHE A 44 20.34 -6.88 9.41
N ILE A 45 19.93 -7.40 8.27
CA ILE A 45 18.55 -7.25 7.77
C ILE A 45 17.56 -7.85 8.78
N ARG A 46 17.89 -9.02 9.34
CA ARG A 46 17.08 -9.65 10.39
C ARG A 46 16.89 -8.74 11.61
N GLU A 47 17.97 -8.17 12.14
CA GLU A 47 17.89 -7.26 13.29
C GLU A 47 17.04 -6.00 12.99
N VAL A 48 17.16 -5.45 11.78
CA VAL A 48 16.36 -4.30 11.36
C VAL A 48 14.87 -4.67 11.19
N LEU A 49 14.58 -5.84 10.61
CA LEU A 49 13.22 -6.38 10.47
C LEU A 49 12.56 -6.60 11.82
N GLU A 50 13.23 -7.32 12.73
CA GLU A 50 12.74 -7.54 14.10
C GLU A 50 12.40 -6.21 14.76
N ARG A 51 13.28 -5.22 14.62
CA ARG A 51 13.07 -3.92 15.27
C ARG A 51 11.94 -3.13 14.65
N ARG A 52 11.78 -3.20 13.32
CA ARG A 52 10.66 -2.60 12.59
C ARG A 52 9.33 -3.20 13.02
N ASP A 53 9.26 -4.53 13.05
CA ASP A 53 8.03 -5.25 13.32
C ASP A 53 7.59 -5.06 14.76
N TRP A 54 8.52 -5.02 15.71
CA TRP A 54 8.25 -4.58 17.07
C TRP A 54 7.70 -3.15 17.15
N GLN A 55 8.34 -2.18 16.47
CA GLN A 55 7.90 -0.78 16.48
C GLN A 55 6.50 -0.63 15.86
N ARG A 56 6.21 -1.37 14.79
CA ARG A 56 4.89 -1.41 14.16
C ARG A 56 3.86 -2.05 15.06
N TYR A 57 4.21 -3.17 15.71
CA TYR A 57 3.34 -3.86 16.65
C TYR A 57 2.94 -2.95 17.82
N THR A 58 3.92 -2.38 18.51
CA THR A 58 3.69 -1.44 19.63
C THR A 58 2.88 -0.22 19.20
N SER A 59 3.22 0.39 18.06
CA SER A 59 2.46 1.52 17.52
C SER A 59 1.01 1.16 17.17
N ARG A 60 0.74 -0.08 16.72
CA ARG A 60 -0.62 -0.57 16.46
C ARG A 60 -1.39 -0.79 17.76
N VAL A 61 -0.76 -1.37 18.79
CA VAL A 61 -1.38 -1.57 20.11
C VAL A 61 -1.86 -0.24 20.69
N ASP A 62 -1.05 0.82 20.58
CA ASP A 62 -1.42 2.15 21.07
C ASP A 62 -2.36 2.91 20.10
N GLY A 63 -2.17 2.73 18.80
CA GLY A 63 -2.82 3.53 17.75
C GLY A 63 -4.21 3.04 17.34
N ILE A 64 -4.44 1.72 17.28
CA ILE A 64 -5.73 1.13 16.88
C ILE A 64 -6.88 1.61 17.79
N PRO A 65 -6.75 1.63 19.14
CA PRO A 65 -7.81 2.17 20.01
C PRO A 65 -8.18 3.61 19.66
N VAL A 66 -7.18 4.45 19.38
CA VAL A 66 -7.39 5.86 19.01
C VAL A 66 -8.12 5.97 17.66
N LEU A 67 -7.74 5.15 16.68
CA LEU A 67 -8.41 5.11 15.37
C LEU A 67 -9.86 4.61 15.48
N LEU A 68 -10.11 3.54 16.25
CA LEU A 68 -11.46 3.03 16.50
C LEU A 68 -12.35 4.07 17.16
N LYS A 69 -11.80 4.82 18.13
CA LYS A 69 -12.50 5.93 18.76
C LYS A 69 -12.83 7.03 17.75
N LYS A 70 -11.87 7.43 16.91
CA LYS A 70 -12.11 8.44 15.86
C LYS A 70 -13.21 8.02 14.88
N ILE A 71 -13.23 6.74 14.47
CA ILE A 71 -14.30 6.21 13.61
C ILE A 71 -15.65 6.32 14.34
N CYS A 72 -15.71 5.93 15.62
CA CYS A 72 -16.93 6.04 16.43
C CYS A 72 -17.44 7.48 16.55
N ASP A 73 -16.54 8.43 16.85
CA ASP A 73 -16.84 9.84 17.07
C ASP A 73 -17.22 10.59 15.78
N THR A 74 -16.84 10.05 14.61
CA THR A 74 -17.21 10.63 13.31
C THR A 74 -18.73 10.48 13.10
N PRO A 75 -19.46 11.45 12.53
CA PRO A 75 -20.88 11.26 12.20
C PRO A 75 -21.09 10.12 11.19
N ASP A 76 -22.28 9.53 11.19
CA ASP A 76 -22.63 8.54 10.18
C ASP A 76 -22.74 9.21 8.80
N PHE A 77 -22.17 8.57 7.78
CA PHE A 77 -22.13 9.14 6.43
C PHE A 77 -22.16 8.06 5.36
N TYR A 78 -22.52 8.52 4.17
CA TYR A 78 -22.42 7.76 2.93
C TYR A 78 -21.66 8.60 1.91
N VAL A 79 -20.72 7.98 1.19
CA VAL A 79 -19.95 8.61 0.12
C VAL A 79 -19.83 7.65 -1.05
N GLU A 80 -20.03 8.17 -2.27
CA GLU A 80 -19.63 7.49 -3.50
C GLU A 80 -18.36 8.13 -4.04
N MET A 81 -17.28 7.36 -4.12
CA MET A 81 -16.00 7.79 -4.67
C MET A 81 -15.74 7.05 -5.97
N LYS A 82 -15.95 7.75 -7.08
CA LYS A 82 -15.61 7.28 -8.40
C LYS A 82 -14.19 7.65 -8.74
N TRP A 83 -13.39 6.68 -9.14
CA TRP A 83 -12.04 6.93 -9.63
C TRP A 83 -11.89 6.36 -11.03
N GLU A 84 -11.10 7.06 -11.85
CA GLU A 84 -10.82 6.68 -13.23
C GLU A 84 -9.33 6.89 -13.50
N PHE A 85 -8.61 5.83 -13.86
CA PHE A 85 -7.23 5.99 -14.33
C PHE A 85 -7.21 6.64 -15.70
N THR A 86 -6.20 7.48 -15.92
CA THR A 86 -5.95 8.09 -17.22
C THR A 86 -4.54 7.77 -17.65
N SER A 87 -4.39 6.98 -18.73
CA SER A 87 -3.09 6.76 -19.34
C SER A 87 -2.62 8.01 -20.10
N TRP A 88 -1.31 8.28 -20.04
CA TRP A 88 -0.63 9.32 -20.82
C TRP A 88 -0.56 8.98 -22.31
N VAL A 89 -0.77 7.71 -22.69
CA VAL A 89 -0.78 7.24 -24.07
C VAL A 89 -2.16 7.47 -24.70
N PRO A 90 -2.26 8.25 -25.79
CA PRO A 90 -3.51 8.44 -26.52
C PRO A 90 -4.10 7.09 -26.97
N LEU A 91 -5.44 6.92 -26.85
CA LEU A 91 -6.22 5.72 -27.17
C LEU A 91 -6.20 4.56 -26.15
N VAL A 92 -5.27 4.53 -25.18
CA VAL A 92 -5.21 3.48 -24.13
C VAL A 92 -6.07 3.85 -22.91
N THR A 93 -6.56 5.10 -22.82
CA THR A 93 -7.44 5.57 -21.73
C THR A 93 -8.72 4.75 -21.59
N ARG A 94 -9.26 4.20 -22.69
CA ARG A 94 -10.47 3.36 -22.68
C ARG A 94 -10.24 1.97 -22.06
N MET A 95 -8.98 1.56 -21.95
CA MET A 95 -8.55 0.33 -21.28
C MET A 95 -8.17 0.57 -19.82
N CYS A 96 -8.25 1.80 -19.30
CA CYS A 96 -7.91 2.10 -17.91
C CYS A 96 -9.07 1.71 -16.98
N PRO A 97 -8.79 1.12 -15.80
CA PRO A 97 -9.86 0.69 -14.92
C PRO A 97 -10.50 1.92 -14.29
N SER A 98 -11.79 1.79 -14.06
CA SER A 98 -12.54 2.69 -13.21
C SER A 98 -13.31 1.88 -12.21
N ASP A 99 -13.50 2.45 -11.03
CA ASP A 99 -14.37 1.88 -10.03
C ASP A 99 -15.12 2.98 -9.28
N THR A 100 -16.18 2.57 -8.59
CA THR A 100 -16.95 3.45 -7.72
C THR A 100 -17.04 2.80 -6.35
N TYR A 101 -16.26 3.32 -5.42
CA TYR A 101 -16.30 2.89 -4.04
C TYR A 101 -17.52 3.48 -3.37
N LYS A 102 -18.34 2.61 -2.78
CA LYS A 102 -19.45 3.03 -1.94
C LYS A 102 -19.06 2.83 -0.50
N ILE A 103 -18.89 3.93 0.21
CA ILE A 103 -18.39 3.94 1.58
C ILE A 103 -19.57 4.25 2.49
N TYR A 104 -19.90 3.29 3.34
CA TYR A 104 -20.92 3.39 4.36
C TYR A 104 -20.22 3.41 5.70
N LYS A 105 -20.45 4.46 6.48
CA LYS A 105 -19.97 4.54 7.84
C LYS A 105 -21.16 4.63 8.78
N SER A 106 -21.24 3.71 9.75
CA SER A 106 -22.18 3.79 10.86
C SER A 106 -21.53 3.39 12.18
N ARG A 107 -21.60 4.28 13.18
CA ARG A 107 -20.96 4.10 14.49
C ARG A 107 -19.48 3.71 14.33
N SER A 108 -19.03 2.63 14.96
CA SER A 108 -17.68 2.09 14.86
C SER A 108 -17.52 1.07 13.71
N SER A 109 -18.41 1.08 12.71
CA SER A 109 -18.35 0.20 11.55
C SER A 109 -18.23 0.98 10.24
N VAL A 110 -17.37 0.50 9.35
CA VAL A 110 -17.15 1.02 8.01
C VAL A 110 -17.28 -0.13 7.03
N ARG A 111 -18.07 0.06 5.98
CA ARG A 111 -18.20 -0.86 4.85
C ARG A 111 -17.80 -0.14 3.57
N ILE A 112 -16.98 -0.80 2.76
CA ILE A 112 -16.55 -0.32 1.45
C ILE A 112 -16.96 -1.37 0.42
N ASP A 113 -17.81 -0.99 -0.52
CA ASP A 113 -18.15 -1.83 -1.67
C ASP A 113 -17.30 -1.43 -2.87
N THR A 114 -16.73 -2.42 -3.55
CA THR A 114 -15.86 -2.27 -4.73
C THR A 114 -16.25 -3.29 -5.80
N THR A 115 -16.01 -2.94 -7.08
CA THR A 115 -16.21 -3.89 -8.20
C THR A 115 -14.92 -4.33 -8.85
N LEU A 116 -13.80 -3.69 -8.50
CA LEU A 116 -12.48 -4.06 -8.95
C LEU A 116 -11.80 -4.84 -7.83
N VAL A 117 -11.54 -6.12 -8.11
CA VAL A 117 -11.03 -7.12 -7.16
C VAL A 117 -9.54 -7.35 -7.35
N GLY A 118 -9.03 -7.11 -8.55
CA GLY A 118 -7.64 -7.45 -8.86
C GLY A 118 -7.21 -7.08 -10.26
N PHE A 119 -5.97 -7.44 -10.52
CA PHE A 119 -5.29 -7.22 -11.79
C PHE A 119 -4.62 -8.54 -12.16
N ASP A 120 -4.88 -9.06 -13.36
CA ASP A 120 -4.08 -10.17 -13.87
C ASP A 120 -2.73 -9.68 -14.42
N GLN A 121 -1.80 -10.60 -14.62
CA GLN A 121 -0.47 -10.34 -15.19
C GLN A 121 -0.50 -9.98 -16.70
N THR A 122 -1.69 -9.93 -17.32
CA THR A 122 -1.89 -9.76 -18.76
C THR A 122 -2.78 -8.56 -19.09
N SER A 123 -2.91 -7.59 -18.17
CA SER A 123 -3.69 -6.36 -18.33
C SER A 123 -5.22 -6.52 -18.37
N ASN A 124 -5.76 -7.65 -17.88
CA ASN A 124 -7.19 -7.78 -17.62
C ASN A 124 -7.53 -7.39 -16.18
N TRP A 125 -8.45 -6.45 -16.07
CA TRP A 125 -9.05 -6.01 -14.82
C TRP A 125 -9.94 -7.14 -14.29
N GLN A 126 -9.60 -7.68 -13.12
CA GLN A 126 -10.46 -8.65 -12.46
C GLN A 126 -11.58 -7.88 -11.76
N ARG A 127 -12.78 -8.04 -12.30
CA ARG A 127 -13.99 -7.48 -11.72
C ARG A 127 -14.75 -8.54 -10.94
N GLY A 128 -15.41 -8.11 -9.89
CA GLY A 128 -16.20 -8.94 -9.00
C GLY A 128 -16.77 -8.11 -7.87
N ASN A 129 -17.87 -8.55 -7.29
CA ASN A 129 -18.59 -7.79 -6.28
C ASN A 129 -18.04 -8.12 -4.89
N ARG A 130 -17.30 -7.17 -4.30
CA ARG A 130 -16.68 -7.33 -2.98
C ARG A 130 -17.17 -6.26 -2.02
N SER A 131 -17.35 -6.67 -0.76
CA SER A 131 -17.50 -5.74 0.36
C SER A 131 -16.42 -5.98 1.40
N TYR A 132 -15.69 -4.92 1.76
CA TYR A 132 -14.79 -4.91 2.90
C TYR A 132 -15.50 -4.27 4.08
N ILE A 133 -15.63 -4.99 5.18
CA ILE A 133 -16.33 -4.54 6.38
C ILE A 133 -15.34 -4.52 7.53
N PHE A 134 -15.11 -3.34 8.09
CA PHE A 134 -14.31 -3.16 9.27
C PHE A 134 -15.21 -2.72 10.43
N THR A 135 -15.18 -3.46 11.54
CA THR A 135 -16.01 -3.19 12.71
C THR A 135 -15.16 -3.14 13.97
N GLY A 136 -15.17 -2.00 14.64
CA GLY A 136 -14.60 -1.84 15.97
C GLY A 136 -15.41 -2.59 17.02
N THR A 137 -14.71 -3.30 17.90
CA THR A 137 -15.25 -4.02 19.05
C THR A 137 -14.62 -3.48 20.34
N GLU A 138 -15.09 -3.92 21.51
CA GLU A 138 -14.53 -3.46 22.80
C GLU A 138 -13.04 -3.81 22.96
N ASN A 139 -12.59 -4.94 22.40
CA ASN A 139 -11.23 -5.49 22.59
C ASN A 139 -10.39 -5.54 21.30
N GLY A 140 -10.75 -4.75 20.28
CA GLY A 140 -10.06 -4.78 18.99
C GLY A 140 -10.98 -4.51 17.81
N ALA A 141 -10.70 -5.13 16.67
CA ALA A 141 -11.48 -4.95 15.46
C ALA A 141 -11.68 -6.27 14.71
N VAL A 142 -12.76 -6.34 13.94
CA VAL A 142 -13.02 -7.43 13.00
C VAL A 142 -13.00 -6.86 11.59
N PHE A 143 -12.23 -7.49 10.72
CA PHE A 143 -12.21 -7.23 9.29
C PHE A 143 -12.86 -8.40 8.57
N MET A 144 -13.76 -8.11 7.64
CA MET A 144 -14.43 -9.11 6.81
C MET A 144 -14.28 -8.74 5.34
N GLU A 145 -13.81 -9.69 4.53
CA GLU A 145 -13.93 -9.62 3.08
C GLU A 145 -15.10 -10.51 2.65
N VAL A 146 -16.11 -9.91 2.04
CA VAL A 146 -17.29 -10.60 1.53
C VAL A 146 -17.18 -10.71 0.02
N ASP A 147 -17.13 -11.94 -0.47
CA ASP A 147 -17.26 -12.32 -1.87
C ASP A 147 -18.73 -12.58 -2.19
N HIS A 148 -19.41 -11.62 -2.81
CA HIS A 148 -20.83 -11.79 -3.15
C HIS A 148 -21.03 -12.76 -4.31
N ASP A 149 -20.05 -12.91 -5.19
CA ASP A 149 -20.14 -13.74 -6.39
C ASP A 149 -20.05 -15.23 -6.01
N ASN A 150 -19.07 -15.59 -5.18
CA ASN A 150 -18.90 -16.95 -4.67
C ASN A 150 -19.63 -17.21 -3.35
N LYS A 151 -20.26 -16.19 -2.75
CA LYS A 151 -20.96 -16.24 -1.46
C LYS A 151 -20.05 -16.72 -0.33
N GLN A 152 -18.83 -16.20 -0.27
CA GLN A 152 -17.84 -16.53 0.75
C GLN A 152 -17.52 -15.31 1.60
N VAL A 153 -17.12 -15.55 2.85
CA VAL A 153 -16.68 -14.48 3.75
C VAL A 153 -15.38 -14.93 4.41
N ILE A 154 -14.34 -14.13 4.26
CA ILE A 154 -13.10 -14.25 5.03
C ILE A 154 -13.22 -13.30 6.21
N VAL A 155 -12.90 -13.80 7.41
CA VAL A 155 -13.00 -13.03 8.65
C VAL A 155 -11.65 -13.04 9.36
N GLU A 156 -11.10 -11.86 9.60
CA GLU A 156 -9.89 -11.64 10.36
C GLU A 156 -10.21 -10.86 11.64
N THR A 157 -9.74 -11.36 12.78
CA THR A 157 -9.93 -10.70 14.08
C THR A 157 -8.62 -10.12 14.56
N MET A 158 -8.57 -8.79 14.68
CA MET A 158 -7.47 -8.04 15.25
C MET A 158 -7.73 -7.87 16.75
N LYS A 159 -7.11 -8.71 17.57
CA LYS A 159 -7.18 -8.55 19.03
C LYS A 159 -6.18 -7.49 19.49
N MET A 160 -6.60 -6.62 20.39
CA MET A 160 -5.66 -5.78 21.15
C MET A 160 -4.90 -6.69 22.11
N MET A 161 -3.66 -7.03 21.76
CA MET A 161 -2.76 -7.75 22.65
C MET A 161 -1.95 -6.73 23.46
N SER A 162 -1.65 -7.04 24.72
CA SER A 162 -0.75 -6.24 25.55
C SER A 162 0.68 -6.38 25.05
N ALA A 163 1.46 -5.31 25.16
CA ALA A 163 2.87 -5.28 24.76
C ALA A 163 3.76 -6.30 25.51
N ASP A 164 3.30 -6.81 26.65
CA ASP A 164 4.03 -7.74 27.53
C ASP A 164 3.83 -9.22 27.17
N ASN A 165 3.17 -9.53 26.04
CA ASN A 165 2.90 -10.91 25.66
C ASN A 165 4.14 -11.56 25.01
N GLU A 166 4.82 -12.47 25.74
CA GLU A 166 6.02 -13.18 25.25
C GLU A 166 5.74 -13.95 23.95
N ASP A 167 4.55 -14.53 23.79
CA ASP A 167 4.12 -15.22 22.57
C ASP A 167 4.06 -14.27 21.35
N ALA A 168 3.73 -12.99 21.58
CA ALA A 168 3.71 -11.98 20.52
C ALA A 168 5.12 -11.59 20.09
N ILE A 169 6.11 -11.62 21.00
CA ILE A 169 7.52 -11.36 20.69
C ILE A 169 8.09 -12.47 19.81
N GLU A 170 7.75 -13.73 20.08
CA GLU A 170 8.20 -14.86 19.28
C GLU A 170 7.60 -14.86 17.87
N MET A 171 6.32 -14.47 17.73
CA MET A 171 5.67 -14.29 16.42
C MET A 171 6.28 -13.16 15.57
N LEU A 172 7.00 -12.20 16.17
CA LEU A 172 7.62 -11.08 15.46
C LEU A 172 9.01 -11.41 14.89
N LYS A 173 9.55 -12.60 15.15
CA LYS A 173 10.83 -13.02 14.57
C LYS A 173 10.66 -13.26 13.06
N PRO A 174 11.41 -12.55 12.22
CA PRO A 174 11.37 -12.74 10.77
C PRO A 174 11.95 -14.11 10.40
N SER A 175 11.26 -14.80 9.51
CA SER A 175 11.70 -16.08 8.95
C SER A 175 12.90 -15.89 8.02
N ASP A 176 13.68 -16.96 7.84
CA ASP A 176 14.78 -16.97 6.86
C ASP A 176 14.25 -16.74 5.44
N GLU A 177 13.05 -17.25 5.14
CA GLU A 177 12.36 -17.03 3.87
C GLU A 177 12.08 -15.54 3.64
N LEU A 178 11.61 -14.80 4.66
CA LEU A 178 11.36 -13.36 4.56
C LEU A 178 12.66 -12.57 4.34
N VAL A 179 13.73 -12.93 5.06
CA VAL A 179 15.04 -12.27 4.88
C VAL A 179 15.57 -12.53 3.47
N ASN A 180 15.51 -13.77 2.99
CA ASN A 180 15.91 -14.14 1.64
C ASN A 180 15.06 -13.45 0.57
N ALA A 181 13.75 -13.33 0.79
CA ALA A 181 12.86 -12.60 -0.11
C ALA A 181 13.31 -11.13 -0.24
N ARG A 182 13.70 -10.47 0.86
CA ARG A 182 14.22 -9.09 0.80
C ARG A 182 15.52 -8.96 0.02
N LEU A 183 16.39 -9.97 0.08
CA LEU A 183 17.65 -10.01 -0.67
C LEU A 183 17.48 -10.28 -2.17
N THR A 184 16.40 -10.98 -2.56
CA THR A 184 16.18 -11.46 -3.93
C THR A 184 15.04 -10.74 -4.65
N THR A 185 14.39 -9.77 -4.00
CA THR A 185 13.31 -8.98 -4.59
C THR A 185 13.67 -7.48 -4.66
N PRO A 186 13.19 -6.75 -5.68
CA PRO A 186 13.36 -5.30 -5.76
C PRO A 186 12.83 -4.61 -4.51
N THR A 187 13.52 -3.55 -4.11
CA THR A 187 13.06 -2.70 -3.02
C THR A 187 12.24 -1.56 -3.60
N SER A 188 10.96 -1.48 -3.25
CA SER A 188 10.05 -0.46 -3.78
C SER A 188 9.38 0.35 -2.66
N THR A 189 9.23 1.65 -2.90
CA THR A 189 8.39 2.55 -2.11
C THR A 189 7.32 3.15 -3.03
N THR A 190 6.08 3.18 -2.57
CA THR A 190 4.93 3.72 -3.31
C THR A 190 4.21 4.72 -2.44
N PHE A 191 4.02 5.93 -2.94
CA PHE A 191 3.31 7.00 -2.24
C PHE A 191 2.46 7.83 -3.20
N ILE A 192 1.47 8.54 -2.64
CA ILE A 192 0.70 9.55 -3.36
C ILE A 192 1.46 10.87 -3.23
N ASP A 193 1.82 11.48 -4.36
CA ASP A 193 2.33 12.86 -4.39
C ASP A 193 1.15 13.80 -4.13
N THR A 194 1.10 14.36 -2.92
CA THR A 194 0.04 15.25 -2.47
C THR A 194 0.30 16.72 -2.80
N ASP A 195 1.52 17.09 -3.19
CA ASP A 195 1.93 18.49 -3.37
C ASP A 195 1.17 19.17 -4.51
N LYS A 196 0.76 18.38 -5.51
CA LYS A 196 0.08 18.86 -6.71
C LYS A 196 -1.42 18.61 -6.71
N ILE A 197 -1.97 17.96 -5.69
CA ILE A 197 -3.39 17.61 -5.65
C ILE A 197 -4.19 18.87 -5.41
N HIS A 198 -5.14 19.15 -6.31
CA HIS A 198 -6.12 20.22 -6.13
C HIS A 198 -7.54 19.67 -6.11
N PHE A 199 -8.33 20.20 -5.19
CA PHE A 199 -9.75 19.86 -5.03
C PHE A 199 -10.61 21.03 -5.50
N GLU A 200 -11.58 20.76 -6.35
CA GLU A 200 -12.56 21.76 -6.79
C GLU A 200 -13.98 21.20 -6.84
N ARG A 201 -14.98 22.09 -6.76
CA ARG A 201 -16.37 21.70 -7.05
C ARG A 201 -16.49 21.40 -8.54
N SER A 202 -16.98 20.21 -8.85
CA SER A 202 -17.32 19.83 -10.21
C SER A 202 -18.39 20.79 -10.73
N LYS A 203 -18.25 21.23 -11.98
CA LYS A 203 -19.21 22.14 -12.61
C LYS A 203 -19.99 21.43 -13.72
N ALA A 204 -21.27 21.73 -13.83
CA ALA A 204 -22.16 21.26 -14.89
C ALA A 204 -22.75 22.44 -15.68
N GLY A 205 -23.09 22.21 -16.95
CA GLY A 205 -23.65 23.23 -17.85
C GLY A 205 -22.91 23.36 -19.19
N ILE A 206 -23.57 23.97 -20.17
CA ILE A 206 -23.06 24.17 -21.54
C ILE A 206 -22.76 25.67 -21.72
N TYR A 207 -21.63 25.98 -22.37
CA TYR A 207 -21.19 27.34 -22.80
C TYR A 207 -21.51 28.51 -21.85
N GLY A 208 -20.55 28.88 -20.98
CA GLY A 208 -20.61 30.12 -20.18
C GLY A 208 -21.50 30.08 -18.93
N PHE A 209 -22.51 29.21 -18.88
CA PHE A 209 -23.42 29.05 -17.74
C PHE A 209 -23.09 27.80 -16.92
N ARG A 210 -21.87 27.74 -16.37
CA ARG A 210 -21.43 26.63 -15.52
C ARG A 210 -21.83 26.90 -14.07
N THR A 211 -22.67 26.04 -13.50
CA THR A 211 -23.00 26.02 -12.08
C THR A 211 -22.32 24.85 -11.38
N ASP A 212 -22.25 24.91 -10.06
CA ASP A 212 -21.78 23.75 -9.29
C ASP A 212 -22.68 22.55 -9.53
N LYS A 213 -22.06 21.39 -9.71
CA LYS A 213 -22.73 20.13 -9.96
C LYS A 213 -23.24 19.56 -8.65
N SER A 214 -24.54 19.30 -8.59
CA SER A 214 -25.16 18.43 -7.61
C SER A 214 -25.68 17.17 -8.28
N GLU A 215 -25.70 16.07 -7.54
CA GLU A 215 -26.27 14.79 -7.94
C GLU A 215 -27.18 14.29 -6.83
N THR A 216 -28.29 13.64 -7.20
CA THR A 216 -29.19 13.04 -6.22
C THR A 216 -28.78 11.60 -5.95
N ILE A 217 -28.31 11.29 -4.74
CA ILE A 217 -27.99 9.93 -4.33
C ILE A 217 -28.94 9.48 -3.23
N ASN A 218 -29.62 8.34 -3.43
CA ASN A 218 -30.61 7.81 -2.49
C ASN A 218 -31.64 8.88 -2.02
N GLY A 219 -32.06 9.77 -2.92
CA GLY A 219 -33.01 10.84 -2.62
C GLY A 219 -32.42 12.08 -1.93
N HIS A 220 -31.10 12.14 -1.69
CA HIS A 220 -30.41 13.26 -1.06
C HIS A 220 -29.63 14.06 -2.10
N GLU A 221 -29.76 15.39 -2.09
CA GLU A 221 -28.94 16.26 -2.92
C GLU A 221 -27.51 16.29 -2.39
N SER A 222 -26.58 15.84 -3.22
CA SER A 222 -25.18 15.64 -2.87
C SER A 222 -24.29 16.54 -3.73
N LYS A 223 -23.19 17.01 -3.16
CA LYS A 223 -22.20 17.87 -3.82
C LYS A 223 -21.16 17.01 -4.49
N VAL A 224 -20.79 17.39 -5.72
CA VAL A 224 -19.75 16.66 -6.47
C VAL A 224 -18.43 17.42 -6.40
N PHE A 225 -17.39 16.75 -5.93
CA PHE A 225 -16.02 17.26 -5.87
C PHE A 225 -15.11 16.46 -6.80
N CYS A 226 -14.13 17.13 -7.39
CA CYS A 226 -13.08 16.50 -8.19
C CYS A 226 -11.71 16.78 -7.57
N ALA A 227 -10.92 15.73 -7.41
CA ALA A 227 -9.50 15.81 -7.13
C ALA A 227 -8.73 15.52 -8.42
N GLN A 228 -7.87 16.45 -8.80
CA GLN A 228 -7.05 16.38 -10.01
C GLN A 228 -5.57 16.34 -9.63
N ASN A 229 -4.75 15.90 -10.58
CA ASN A 229 -3.30 15.73 -10.42
C ASN A 229 -2.90 14.76 -9.30
N VAL A 230 -3.74 13.75 -9.04
CA VAL A 230 -3.35 12.67 -8.13
C VAL A 230 -2.31 11.80 -8.86
N GLU A 231 -1.07 11.89 -8.39
CA GLU A 231 0.07 11.12 -8.90
C GLU A 231 0.44 10.04 -7.88
N VAL A 232 0.46 8.78 -8.34
CA VAL A 232 1.06 7.68 -7.58
C VAL A 232 2.45 7.47 -8.11
N VAL A 233 3.41 7.58 -7.20
CA VAL A 233 4.84 7.50 -7.48
C VAL A 233 5.34 6.21 -6.87
N THR A 234 5.87 5.33 -7.71
CA THR A 234 6.58 4.12 -7.27
C THR A 234 8.04 4.26 -7.65
N LYS A 235 8.91 4.21 -6.65
CA LYS A 235 10.36 4.19 -6.84
C LYS A 235 10.87 2.80 -6.51
N THR A 236 11.66 2.24 -7.42
CA THR A 236 12.21 0.88 -7.28
C THR A 236 13.72 0.90 -7.38
N ARG A 237 14.36 0.13 -6.48
CA ARG A 237 15.80 -0.09 -6.33
C ARG A 237 16.12 -1.57 -6.54
N THR A 238 17.17 -1.85 -7.29
CA THR A 238 17.58 -3.21 -7.71
C THR A 238 19.07 -3.44 -7.62
N GLU A 239 19.83 -2.47 -7.09
CA GLU A 239 21.29 -2.52 -7.02
C GLU A 239 21.82 -3.69 -6.19
N HIS A 240 21.05 -4.16 -5.19
CA HIS A 240 21.39 -5.32 -4.36
C HIS A 240 21.15 -6.66 -5.06
N LEU A 241 20.35 -6.66 -6.13
CA LEU A 241 19.97 -7.89 -6.83
C LEU A 241 21.12 -8.42 -7.70
N SER A 242 21.24 -9.75 -7.72
CA SER A 242 22.09 -10.45 -8.68
C SER A 242 21.59 -10.24 -10.12
N ALA A 243 22.44 -10.52 -11.11
CA ALA A 243 22.03 -10.46 -12.51
C ALA A 243 20.88 -11.43 -12.82
N GLU A 244 20.92 -12.63 -12.23
CA GLU A 244 19.85 -13.63 -12.36
C GLU A 244 18.53 -13.13 -11.75
N ASP A 245 18.58 -12.54 -10.55
CA ASP A 245 17.39 -11.99 -9.91
C ASP A 245 16.82 -10.81 -10.71
N LYS A 246 17.68 -9.93 -11.25
CA LYS A 246 17.25 -8.85 -12.13
C LYS A 246 16.57 -9.39 -13.39
N GLU A 247 17.10 -10.44 -14.01
CA GLU A 247 16.49 -11.04 -15.19
C GLU A 247 15.16 -11.73 -14.86
N ARG A 248 15.11 -12.46 -13.74
CA ARG A 248 13.87 -13.08 -13.22
C ARG A 248 12.80 -12.02 -12.94
N HIS A 249 13.17 -10.88 -12.36
CA HIS A 249 12.25 -9.79 -12.09
C HIS A 249 11.90 -8.99 -13.34
N ASN A 250 12.82 -8.73 -14.26
CA ASN A 250 12.54 -7.99 -15.50
C ASN A 250 11.60 -8.78 -16.43
N SER A 251 11.81 -10.10 -16.52
CA SER A 251 10.90 -11.00 -17.26
C SER A 251 9.50 -11.09 -16.62
N ALA A 252 9.41 -10.98 -15.28
CA ALA A 252 8.14 -10.90 -14.57
C ALA A 252 7.51 -9.48 -14.57
N ALA A 253 8.32 -8.42 -14.61
CA ALA A 253 7.91 -7.01 -14.51
C ALA A 253 7.42 -6.45 -15.84
N ALA A 254 7.84 -7.01 -16.98
CA ALA A 254 7.27 -6.72 -18.30
C ALA A 254 5.73 -6.94 -18.36
N ASN A 255 5.19 -7.66 -17.38
CA ASN A 255 3.78 -8.06 -17.27
C ASN A 255 3.01 -7.39 -16.11
N ARG A 256 3.61 -6.45 -15.36
CA ARG A 256 2.99 -5.88 -14.14
C ARG A 256 2.69 -4.39 -14.26
N LEU A 257 1.40 -4.03 -14.25
CA LEU A 257 0.90 -2.71 -13.82
C LEU A 257 0.87 -2.61 -12.27
N ALA A 258 1.96 -3.05 -11.62
CA ALA A 258 2.05 -3.29 -10.17
C ALA A 258 1.90 -2.08 -9.20
N PRO A 259 2.04 -0.79 -9.59
CA PRO A 259 1.92 0.31 -8.63
C PRO A 259 0.56 0.37 -7.89
N LEU A 260 -0.51 -0.14 -8.51
CA LEU A 260 -1.88 -0.02 -7.99
C LEU A 260 -2.22 -1.04 -6.90
N GLN A 261 -1.55 -2.21 -6.88
CA GLN A 261 -1.81 -3.26 -5.89
C GLN A 261 -1.43 -2.79 -4.48
N SER A 262 -0.25 -2.16 -4.35
CA SER A 262 0.23 -1.61 -3.07
C SER A 262 -0.58 -0.41 -2.58
N LEU A 263 -1.13 0.41 -3.47
CA LEU A 263 -1.89 1.61 -3.12
C LEU A 263 -3.31 1.30 -2.64
N LEU A 264 -3.97 0.31 -3.26
CA LEU A 264 -5.35 -0.07 -2.95
C LEU A 264 -5.48 -1.00 -1.74
N GLY A 265 -4.39 -1.25 -1.01
CA GLY A 265 -4.39 -2.12 0.16
C GLY A 265 -4.57 -3.60 -0.17
N MET A 266 -4.40 -4.00 -1.44
CA MET A 266 -4.56 -5.39 -1.88
C MET A 266 -3.22 -6.12 -1.73
N THR A 267 -2.92 -6.44 -0.46
CA THR A 267 -2.01 -7.46 0.11
C THR A 267 -0.59 -7.67 -0.46
N GLU A 268 0.35 -7.88 0.48
CA GLU A 268 1.65 -8.50 0.28
C GLU A 268 1.46 -9.91 -0.29
N ILE A 269 1.78 -10.13 -1.57
CA ILE A 269 1.85 -11.48 -2.16
C ILE A 269 3.27 -12.00 -1.95
N GLU A 270 3.38 -13.00 -1.08
CA GLU A 270 4.58 -13.80 -0.84
C GLU A 270 4.78 -14.76 -2.02
N ASP A 271 5.56 -14.35 -3.02
CA ASP A 271 5.89 -15.19 -4.18
C ASP A 271 7.00 -16.20 -3.80
N LYS A 272 6.65 -17.48 -3.68
CA LYS A 272 7.57 -18.60 -3.42
C LYS A 272 8.34 -18.98 -4.69
N ALA A 273 9.66 -18.93 -4.66
CA ALA A 273 10.53 -19.24 -5.80
C ALA A 273 11.25 -20.61 -5.68
N PRO A 274 11.52 -21.34 -6.79
CA PRO A 274 12.44 -22.48 -6.82
C PRO A 274 13.91 -22.08 -7.13
N THR A 275 14.82 -22.92 -6.61
CA THR A 275 16.31 -22.84 -6.52
C THR A 275 17.10 -22.75 -7.85
N PRO A 276 18.35 -22.20 -7.85
CA PRO A 276 19.16 -21.94 -9.07
C PRO A 276 20.44 -22.80 -9.22
N PRO A 277 21.13 -22.75 -10.39
CA PRO A 277 22.58 -22.97 -10.54
C PRO A 277 23.31 -21.70 -11.09
N PRO A 278 24.67 -21.67 -11.13
CA PRO A 278 25.43 -20.47 -10.73
C PRO A 278 25.95 -19.52 -11.83
N LEU A 279 25.94 -18.24 -11.46
CA LEU A 279 26.91 -17.12 -11.57
C LEU A 279 27.82 -16.98 -12.80
N ASP A 280 27.72 -15.78 -13.42
CA ASP A 280 28.88 -14.95 -13.74
C ASP A 280 28.55 -13.44 -13.61
N SER A 281 29.54 -12.66 -13.21
CA SER A 281 29.47 -11.27 -12.73
C SER A 281 29.61 -10.21 -13.81
N ASP A 282 28.86 -9.10 -13.73
CA ASP A 282 29.39 -7.77 -14.06
C ASP A 282 28.62 -6.61 -13.38
N ALA A 283 29.32 -5.47 -13.27
CA ALA A 283 29.14 -4.35 -12.37
C ALA A 283 27.90 -3.45 -12.57
N GLY A 284 27.50 -2.84 -11.45
CA GLY A 284 26.26 -2.09 -11.28
C GLY A 284 26.19 -0.70 -11.94
N ILE A 285 24.96 -0.37 -12.34
CA ILE A 285 24.48 1.00 -12.53
C ILE A 285 23.34 1.17 -11.53
N ASP A 286 23.44 2.21 -10.70
CA ASP A 286 22.38 2.65 -9.79
C ASP A 286 21.18 3.15 -10.62
N GLN A 287 20.22 2.27 -10.85
CA GLN A 287 18.99 2.57 -11.59
C GLN A 287 17.84 2.63 -10.60
N THR A 288 17.65 3.80 -10.00
CA THR A 288 16.35 4.15 -9.43
C THR A 288 15.39 4.39 -10.59
N VAL A 289 14.40 3.50 -10.74
CA VAL A 289 13.34 3.67 -11.73
C VAL A 289 12.16 4.37 -11.07
N ASP A 290 11.80 5.57 -11.58
CA ASP A 290 10.65 6.34 -11.12
C ASP A 290 9.46 6.12 -12.06
N GLN A 291 8.40 5.48 -11.57
CA GLN A 291 7.16 5.27 -12.30
C GLN A 291 6.05 6.16 -11.73
N ARG A 292 5.40 6.94 -12.59
CA ARG A 292 4.32 7.86 -12.19
C ARG A 292 3.04 7.55 -12.94
N ASN A 293 1.98 7.25 -12.19
CA ASN A 293 0.65 7.01 -12.73
C ASN A 293 -0.31 8.10 -12.25
N ARG A 294 -1.00 8.73 -13.21
CA ARG A 294 -2.00 9.78 -12.96
C ARG A 294 -3.41 9.22 -13.00
N PHE A 295 -4.26 9.69 -12.11
CA PHE A 295 -5.69 9.39 -12.13
C PHE A 295 -6.51 10.53 -11.54
N ASN A 296 -7.80 10.55 -11.86
CA ASN A 296 -8.74 11.51 -11.31
C ASN A 296 -9.66 10.81 -10.31
N ILE A 297 -9.97 11.50 -9.23
CA ILE A 297 -10.95 11.05 -8.24
C ILE A 297 -12.12 12.03 -8.27
N THR A 298 -13.32 11.51 -8.39
CA THR A 298 -14.57 12.26 -8.20
C THR A 298 -15.28 11.68 -7.00
N ALA A 299 -15.51 12.50 -5.99
CA ALA A 299 -16.27 12.11 -4.81
C ALA A 299 -17.60 12.84 -4.77
N VAL A 300 -18.66 12.12 -4.42
CA VAL A 300 -19.99 12.68 -4.21
C VAL A 300 -20.37 12.46 -2.75
N GLN A 301 -20.70 13.55 -2.07
CA GLN A 301 -21.03 13.61 -0.64
C GLN A 301 -22.29 14.42 -0.38
#